data_AF-A0A970F3Z1-F1
#
_entry.id   AF-A0A970F3Z1-F1
#
_cell.length_a   1.000
_cell.length_b   1.000
_cell.length_c   1.000
_cell.angle_alpha   90.00
_cell.angle_beta   90.00
_cell.angle_gamma   90.00
#
_symmetry.space_group_name_H-M   'P 1'
#
loop_
_entity.id
_entity.type
_entity.pdbx_description
1 polymer ?
#
loop_
_entity_poly.entity_id
_entity_poly.type
_entity_poly.pdbx_seq_one_letter_code
_entity_poly.pdbx_strand_id
1 'polypeptide(L)'
;MYKPNISGEANEWQQQIFLVDLNGETKALTEMENTGVGHTQPQWSPDGALISYIALADDAPNLFVMNRTRQQKTQITHSVTGVVSYHWSPDGRYIAYIAPDYPSEEKLAALQKSDAQVVGEHMCQLHVWVVDMENPGETRERRLTSGDFSVLSLRMLSIRSRGSPHTDMPCSGRTSEASTVEAGISARRTYATEEA
;
A
#
# COMPACT_ATOMS: atom_id res chain seq x y z
N MET A 1 22.00 -16.39 19.09
CA MET A 1 22.10 -16.12 20.55
C MET A 1 21.87 -14.62 20.73
N TYR A 2 20.69 -14.25 21.22
CA TYR A 2 20.30 -12.84 21.43
C TYR A 2 21.07 -12.26 22.61
N LYS A 3 21.80 -11.17 22.40
CA LYS A 3 22.40 -10.37 23.47
C LYS A 3 21.53 -9.12 23.63
N PRO A 4 20.70 -9.01 24.69
CA PRO A 4 19.96 -7.79 24.93
C PRO A 4 20.95 -6.64 25.13
N ASN A 5 20.65 -5.48 24.52
CA ASN A 5 21.43 -4.28 24.76
C ASN A 5 21.19 -3.81 26.20
N ILE A 6 22.21 -3.90 27.05
CA ILE A 6 22.19 -3.47 28.45
C ILE A 6 22.77 -2.06 28.63
N SER A 7 23.10 -1.35 27.53
CA SER A 7 23.70 -0.01 27.59
C SER A 7 22.70 1.13 27.82
N GLY A 8 21.39 0.86 27.79
CA GLY A 8 20.36 1.90 27.85
C GLY A 8 20.13 2.63 26.53
N GLU A 9 20.85 2.28 25.46
CA GLU A 9 20.51 2.68 24.09
C GLU A 9 19.27 1.90 23.64
N ALA A 10 18.32 2.59 23.01
CA ALA A 10 17.10 1.97 22.50
C ALA A 10 17.44 0.80 21.56
N ASN A 11 16.74 -0.32 21.68
CA ASN A 11 16.83 -1.38 20.67
C ASN A 11 16.27 -0.83 19.36
N GLU A 12 17.14 -0.59 18.38
CA GLU A 12 16.74 -0.19 17.04
C GLU A 12 16.37 -1.45 16.24
N TRP A 13 15.08 -1.61 15.94
CA TRP A 13 14.59 -2.65 15.04
C TRP A 13 14.81 -2.21 13.60
N GLN A 14 15.85 -2.73 12.96
CA GLN A 14 16.14 -2.45 11.56
C GLN A 14 15.61 -3.59 10.69
N GLN A 15 14.82 -3.26 9.67
CA GLN A 15 14.31 -4.25 8.70
C GLN A 15 14.87 -3.92 7.32
N GLN A 16 15.42 -4.94 6.67
CA GLN A 16 15.95 -4.85 5.31
C GLN A 16 15.25 -5.87 4.42
N ILE A 17 15.20 -5.57 3.13
CA ILE A 17 14.70 -6.48 2.11
C ILE A 17 15.90 -7.17 1.45
N PHE A 18 15.86 -8.50 1.47
CA PHE A 18 16.84 -9.35 0.81
C PHE A 18 16.20 -10.06 -0.38
N LEU A 19 16.97 -10.18 -1.45
CA LEU A 19 16.70 -11.08 -2.57
C LEU A 19 17.51 -12.36 -2.35
N VAL A 20 16.83 -13.49 -2.40
CA VAL A 20 17.46 -14.81 -2.35
C VAL A 20 17.11 -15.54 -3.63
N ASP A 21 18.11 -16.04 -4.34
CA ASP A 21 17.90 -16.88 -5.52
C ASP A 21 17.62 -18.34 -5.13
N LEU A 22 17.24 -19.17 -6.10
CA LEU A 22 16.94 -20.59 -5.84
C LEU A 22 18.20 -21.44 -5.55
N ASN A 23 19.39 -20.89 -5.78
CA ASN A 23 20.67 -21.52 -5.46
C ASN A 23 21.15 -21.15 -4.05
N GLY A 24 20.47 -20.23 -3.37
CA GLY A 24 20.81 -19.73 -2.03
C GLY A 24 21.69 -18.46 -2.04
N GLU A 25 22.01 -17.90 -3.20
CA GLU A 25 22.70 -16.61 -3.28
C GLU A 25 21.81 -15.51 -2.71
N THR A 26 22.35 -14.76 -1.76
CA THR A 26 21.62 -13.72 -1.03
C THR A 26 22.21 -12.35 -1.35
N LYS A 27 21.34 -11.39 -1.66
CA LYS A 27 21.70 -10.00 -1.94
C LYS A 27 20.76 -9.05 -1.19
N ALA A 28 21.32 -8.14 -0.40
CA ALA A 28 20.55 -7.04 0.16
C ALA A 28 20.08 -6.09 -0.96
N LEU A 29 18.79 -5.77 -0.97
CA LEU A 29 18.20 -4.84 -1.94
C LEU A 29 18.08 -3.42 -1.38
N THR A 30 17.97 -3.30 -0.06
CA THR A 30 17.86 -2.01 0.63
C THR A 30 19.01 -1.83 1.61
N GLU A 31 19.49 -0.60 1.72
CA GLU A 31 20.48 -0.22 2.72
C GLU A 31 19.87 -0.21 4.14
N MET A 32 20.74 -0.20 5.15
CA MET A 32 20.31 -0.01 6.54
C MET A 32 20.04 1.48 6.74
N GLU A 33 18.78 1.84 6.97
CA GLU A 33 18.38 3.20 7.26
C GLU A 33 17.91 3.28 8.71
N ASN A 34 18.47 4.23 9.48
CA ASN A 34 18.12 4.41 10.88
C ASN A 34 16.91 5.33 11.01
N THR A 35 15.78 4.92 10.44
CA THR A 35 14.56 5.73 10.33
C THR A 35 13.47 5.30 11.30
N GLY A 36 13.67 4.24 12.08
CA GLY A 36 12.70 3.77 13.10
C GLY A 36 11.47 3.03 12.55
N VAL A 37 11.19 3.09 11.24
CA VAL A 37 10.23 2.23 10.54
C VAL A 37 10.99 1.39 9.53
N GLY A 38 11.00 0.07 9.72
CA GLY A 38 11.70 -0.84 8.84
C GLY A 38 11.05 -0.98 7.46
N HIS A 39 11.81 -1.47 6.49
CA HIS A 39 11.29 -1.81 5.17
C HIS A 39 10.34 -3.01 5.27
N THR A 40 9.05 -2.81 4.98
CA THR A 40 8.00 -3.80 5.20
C THR A 40 7.20 -4.12 3.95
N GLN A 41 6.49 -5.25 3.99
CA GLN A 41 5.56 -5.72 2.95
C GLN A 41 6.16 -5.69 1.53
N PRO A 42 7.31 -6.35 1.27
CA PRO A 42 7.85 -6.41 -0.08
C PRO A 42 6.90 -7.19 -1.01
N GLN A 43 6.60 -6.65 -2.18
CA GLN A 43 5.84 -7.34 -3.23
C GLN A 43 6.56 -7.18 -4.58
N TRP A 44 6.51 -8.22 -5.39
CA TRP A 44 6.91 -8.12 -6.79
C TRP A 44 5.81 -7.45 -7.59
N SER A 45 6.18 -6.63 -8.58
CA SER A 45 5.26 -6.29 -9.66
C SER A 45 4.86 -7.57 -10.42
N PRO A 46 3.66 -7.61 -11.04
CA PRO A 46 3.19 -8.80 -11.74
C PRO A 46 4.10 -9.27 -12.89
N ASP A 47 4.87 -8.36 -13.49
CA ASP A 47 5.85 -8.65 -14.53
C ASP A 47 7.24 -9.05 -13.99
N GLY A 48 7.45 -8.97 -12.67
CA GLY A 48 8.70 -9.29 -11.99
C GLY A 48 9.84 -8.28 -12.19
N ALA A 49 9.57 -7.13 -12.82
CA ALA A 49 10.59 -6.11 -13.09
C ALA A 49 10.91 -5.24 -11.86
N LEU A 50 9.91 -5.03 -11.01
CA LEU A 50 9.98 -4.13 -9.87
C LEU A 50 9.70 -4.87 -8.56
N ILE A 51 10.25 -4.31 -7.50
CA ILE A 51 9.94 -4.69 -6.12
C ILE A 51 9.42 -3.44 -5.45
N SER A 52 8.19 -3.51 -4.95
CA SER A 52 7.58 -2.48 -4.12
C SER A 52 7.72 -2.84 -2.65
N TYR A 53 7.74 -1.82 -1.79
CA TYR A 53 7.78 -1.98 -0.34
C TYR A 53 7.31 -0.71 0.36
N ILE A 54 6.98 -0.83 1.65
CA ILE A 54 6.68 0.31 2.52
C ILE A 54 7.96 0.70 3.27
N ALA A 55 8.27 2.00 3.27
CA ALA A 55 9.37 2.59 4.04
C ALA A 55 8.97 3.97 4.57
N LEU A 56 9.70 4.50 5.54
CA LEU A 56 9.44 5.85 6.05
C LEU A 56 9.83 6.92 5.01
N ALA A 57 8.92 7.88 4.79
CA ALA A 57 9.20 9.12 4.08
C ALA A 57 8.48 10.25 4.81
N ASP A 58 9.19 11.32 5.16
CA ASP A 58 8.62 12.49 5.83
C ASP A 58 7.74 12.11 7.05
N ASP A 59 8.28 11.26 7.92
CA ASP A 59 7.64 10.77 9.15
C ASP A 59 6.39 9.88 8.97
N ALA A 60 6.06 9.49 7.73
CA ALA A 60 4.94 8.61 7.43
C ALA A 60 5.33 7.41 6.54
N PRO A 61 4.80 6.20 6.77
CA PRO A 61 5.02 5.06 5.89
C PRO A 61 4.52 5.32 4.48
N ASN A 62 5.38 5.19 3.47
CA ASN A 62 5.05 5.42 2.07
C ASN A 62 5.51 4.27 1.19
N LEU A 63 4.90 4.14 0.01
CA LEU A 63 5.25 3.14 -0.97
C LEU A 63 6.46 3.58 -1.77
N PHE A 64 7.42 2.69 -1.86
CA PHE A 64 8.61 2.80 -2.70
C PHE A 64 8.62 1.66 -3.70
N VAL A 65 9.21 1.91 -4.85
CA VAL A 65 9.55 0.87 -5.83
C VAL A 65 11.01 0.95 -6.20
N MET A 66 11.59 -0.20 -6.51
CA MET A 66 12.95 -0.32 -7.02
C MET A 66 13.01 -1.40 -8.08
N ASN A 67 13.98 -1.27 -8.99
CA ASN A 67 14.25 -2.31 -9.97
C ASN A 67 15.13 -3.39 -9.33
N ARG A 68 14.91 -4.67 -9.65
CA ARG A 68 15.75 -5.79 -9.13
C ARG A 68 17.25 -5.61 -9.38
N THR A 69 17.61 -4.95 -10.48
CA THR A 69 19.00 -4.81 -10.93
C THR A 69 19.67 -3.51 -10.48
N ARG A 70 18.89 -2.47 -10.15
CA ARG A 70 19.40 -1.14 -9.79
C ARG A 70 18.94 -0.77 -8.39
N GLN A 71 19.86 -0.28 -7.57
CA GLN A 71 19.56 0.16 -6.19
C GLN A 71 18.78 1.50 -6.14
N GLN A 72 18.33 2.04 -7.27
CA GLN A 72 17.58 3.28 -7.27
C GLN A 72 16.14 3.01 -6.83
N LYS A 73 15.79 3.53 -5.64
CA LYS A 73 14.42 3.57 -5.12
C LYS A 73 13.69 4.82 -5.61
N THR A 74 12.39 4.69 -5.87
CA THR A 74 11.50 5.79 -6.24
C THR A 74 10.30 5.77 -5.31
N GLN A 75 10.02 6.90 -4.66
CA GLN A 75 8.81 7.08 -3.88
C GLN A 75 7.60 7.19 -4.80
N ILE A 76 6.56 6.42 -4.52
CA ILE A 76 5.36 6.30 -5.35
C ILE A 76 4.17 7.00 -4.71
N THR A 77 4.08 7.01 -3.38
CA THR A 77 3.03 7.72 -2.64
C THR A 77 3.61 8.83 -1.79
N HIS A 78 2.82 9.88 -1.58
CA HIS A 78 3.15 10.98 -0.67
C HIS A 78 2.07 11.14 0.41
N SER A 79 1.68 10.01 1.01
CA SER A 79 0.71 9.97 2.10
C SER A 79 1.36 10.45 3.40
N VAL A 80 0.87 11.57 3.90
CA VAL A 80 1.26 12.14 5.21
C VAL A 80 0.68 11.38 6.40
N THR A 81 -0.36 10.57 6.19
CA THR A 81 -1.01 9.75 7.23
C THR A 81 -0.48 8.31 7.26
N GLY A 82 0.26 7.91 6.23
CA GLY A 82 0.90 6.62 6.13
C GLY A 82 0.07 5.56 5.40
N VAL A 83 0.76 4.74 4.61
CA VAL A 83 0.22 3.56 3.94
C VAL A 83 0.21 2.37 4.89
N VAL A 84 -0.95 1.73 5.04
CA VAL A 84 -1.17 0.60 5.94
C VAL A 84 -0.94 -0.74 5.22
N SER A 85 -1.48 -0.86 4.01
CA SER A 85 -1.28 -2.02 3.15
C SER A 85 -1.54 -1.66 1.70
N TYR A 86 -1.07 -2.49 0.78
CA TYR A 86 -1.22 -2.26 -0.65
C TYR A 86 -1.22 -3.56 -1.46
N HIS A 87 -1.73 -3.48 -2.68
CA HIS A 87 -1.71 -4.55 -3.66
C HIS A 87 -1.56 -4.01 -5.08
N TRP A 88 -0.71 -4.66 -5.86
CA TRP A 88 -0.65 -4.47 -7.31
C TRP A 88 -1.94 -4.94 -7.98
N SER A 89 -2.36 -4.24 -9.03
CA SER A 89 -3.31 -4.77 -9.98
C SER A 89 -2.68 -5.95 -10.74
N PRO A 90 -3.47 -6.95 -11.19
CA PRO A 90 -2.93 -8.11 -11.88
C PRO A 90 -2.20 -7.78 -13.20
N ASP A 91 -2.54 -6.65 -13.82
CA ASP A 91 -1.91 -6.13 -15.03
C ASP A 91 -0.71 -5.21 -14.76
N GLY A 92 -0.41 -4.90 -13.49
CA GLY A 92 0.72 -4.07 -13.08
C GLY A 92 0.55 -2.57 -13.28
N ARG A 93 -0.61 -2.14 -13.83
CA ARG A 93 -0.88 -0.73 -14.14
C ARG A 93 -1.20 0.13 -12.94
N TYR A 94 -1.71 -0.48 -11.87
CA TYR A 94 -2.16 0.22 -10.70
C TYR A 94 -1.60 -0.41 -9.44
N ILE A 95 -1.41 0.42 -8.42
CA ILE A 95 -1.26 -0.03 -7.04
C ILE A 95 -2.41 0.53 -6.24
N ALA A 96 -3.21 -0.34 -5.64
CA ALA A 96 -4.26 0.06 -4.73
C ALA A 96 -3.76 -0.08 -3.30
N TYR A 97 -3.97 0.94 -2.46
CA TYR A 97 -3.47 0.98 -1.09
C TYR A 97 -4.51 1.50 -0.11
N ILE A 98 -4.33 1.15 1.16
CA ILE A 98 -5.16 1.61 2.26
C ILE A 98 -4.35 2.66 3.04
N ALA A 99 -4.94 3.84 3.21
CA ALA A 99 -4.37 4.89 4.03
C ALA A 99 -5.49 5.67 4.75
N PRO A 100 -5.22 6.23 5.94
CA PRO A 100 -6.18 7.10 6.60
C PRO A 100 -6.40 8.39 5.79
N ASP A 101 -7.62 8.92 5.83
CA ASP A 101 -7.91 10.25 5.29
C ASP A 101 -7.01 11.32 5.93
N TYR A 102 -6.65 12.32 5.12
CA TYR A 102 -6.02 13.51 5.64
C TYR A 102 -6.97 14.19 6.64
N PRO A 103 -6.56 14.42 7.89
CA PRO A 103 -7.36 15.25 8.79
C PRO A 103 -7.54 16.62 8.14
N SER A 104 -8.76 17.15 8.15
CA SER A 104 -9.01 18.51 7.65
C SER A 104 -8.09 19.51 8.37
N GLU A 105 -7.78 20.65 7.74
CA GLU A 105 -7.00 21.74 8.36
C GLU A 105 -7.56 22.14 9.74
N GLU A 106 -8.89 22.13 9.88
CA GLU A 106 -9.58 22.34 11.16
C GLU A 106 -9.21 21.28 12.20
N LYS A 107 -9.16 20.00 11.78
CA LYS A 107 -8.81 18.87 12.63
C LYS A 107 -7.32 18.85 12.98
N LEU A 108 -6.45 19.27 12.06
CA LEU A 108 -5.03 19.50 12.33
C LEU A 108 -4.82 20.63 13.34
N ALA A 109 -5.54 21.73 13.18
CA ALA A 109 -5.49 22.85 14.12
C ALA A 109 -6.05 22.46 15.50
N ALA A 110 -7.06 21.61 15.57
CA ALA A 110 -7.58 21.07 16.83
C ALA A 110 -6.58 20.13 17.53
N LEU A 111 -5.91 19.25 16.77
CA LEU A 111 -4.84 18.38 17.27
C LEU A 111 -3.63 19.17 17.77
N GLN A 112 -3.27 20.28 17.10
CA GLN A 112 -2.17 21.15 17.51
C GLN A 112 -2.49 22.00 18.75
N LYS A 113 -3.77 22.32 18.99
CA LYS A 113 -4.20 23.16 20.12
C LYS A 113 -4.53 22.38 21.38
N SER A 114 -4.67 21.06 21.29
CA SER A 114 -5.03 20.21 22.43
C SER A 114 -3.77 19.59 23.05
N ASP A 115 -3.51 19.93 24.30
CA ASP A 115 -2.56 19.26 25.20
C ASP A 115 -3.14 17.95 25.78
N ALA A 116 -4.41 17.66 25.49
CA ALA A 116 -5.10 16.43 25.86
C ALA A 116 -5.14 15.44 24.67
N GLN A 117 -4.43 14.32 24.78
CA GLN A 117 -4.71 13.16 23.94
C GLN A 117 -6.06 12.57 24.37
N VAL A 118 -7.16 12.96 23.70
CA VAL A 118 -8.42 12.21 23.80
C VAL A 118 -8.21 10.88 23.10
N VAL A 119 -7.91 9.83 23.87
CA VAL A 119 -7.81 8.45 23.38
C VAL A 119 -9.22 8.01 22.99
N GLY A 120 -9.63 8.26 21.75
CA GLY A 120 -10.89 7.74 21.20
C GLY A 120 -11.52 8.48 20.03
N GLU A 121 -11.28 9.78 19.84
CA GLU A 121 -12.20 10.60 18.99
C GLU A 121 -11.70 11.04 17.61
N HIS A 122 -10.51 10.62 17.18
CA HIS A 122 -10.03 10.96 15.83
C HIS A 122 -9.57 9.73 15.06
N MET A 123 -10.45 8.75 14.91
CA MET A 123 -10.23 7.69 13.92
C MET A 123 -10.27 8.32 12.52
N CYS A 124 -9.10 8.56 11.93
CA CYS A 124 -9.02 8.79 10.50
C CYS A 124 -9.44 7.48 9.83
N GLN A 125 -10.54 7.53 9.08
CA GLN A 125 -11.07 6.36 8.42
C GLN A 125 -10.09 5.87 7.37
N LEU A 126 -9.96 4.55 7.33
CA LEU A 126 -9.10 3.91 6.35
C LEU A 126 -9.84 3.83 5.03
N HIS A 127 -9.31 4.49 4.00
CA HIS A 127 -9.88 4.46 2.67
C HIS A 127 -8.95 3.82 1.67
N VAL A 128 -9.53 3.39 0.55
CA VAL A 128 -8.77 2.86 -0.57
C VAL A 128 -8.38 4.01 -1.47
N TRP A 129 -7.13 3.98 -1.85
CA TRP A 129 -6.50 4.87 -2.80
C TRP A 129 -5.88 4.03 -3.92
N VAL A 130 -5.70 4.63 -5.09
CA VAL A 130 -5.05 4.00 -6.23
C VAL A 130 -3.99 4.94 -6.78
N VAL A 131 -2.84 4.36 -7.10
CA VAL A 131 -1.76 4.99 -7.85
C VAL A 131 -1.72 4.39 -9.26
N ASP A 132 -1.69 5.25 -10.28
CA ASP A 132 -1.41 4.88 -11.67
C ASP A 132 0.11 4.73 -11.88
N MET A 133 0.57 3.56 -12.32
CA MET A 133 1.98 3.27 -12.54
C MET A 133 2.47 3.64 -13.95
N GLU A 134 1.56 3.81 -14.91
CA GLU A 134 1.88 4.17 -16.29
C GLU A 134 1.92 5.69 -16.49
N ASN A 135 1.13 6.45 -15.72
CA ASN A 135 0.99 7.91 -15.86
C ASN A 135 1.46 8.67 -14.61
N PRO A 136 2.78 8.89 -14.43
CA PRO A 136 3.34 9.48 -13.20
C PRO A 136 3.15 11.02 -13.07
N GLY A 137 2.11 11.61 -13.68
CA GLY A 137 1.80 13.05 -13.59
C GLY A 137 1.11 13.48 -12.29
N GLU A 138 0.66 14.74 -12.22
CA GLU A 138 0.04 15.34 -11.01
C GLU A 138 -1.21 14.60 -10.49
N THR A 139 -1.85 13.76 -11.30
CA THR A 139 -3.08 13.02 -10.94
C THR A 139 -2.85 11.53 -10.68
N ARG A 140 -1.58 11.15 -10.43
CA ARG A 140 -1.19 9.75 -10.26
C ARG A 140 -1.93 9.06 -9.11
N GLU A 141 -2.24 9.78 -8.03
CA GLU A 141 -2.90 9.24 -6.83
C GLU A 141 -4.38 9.68 -6.76
N ARG A 142 -5.28 8.73 -6.47
CA ARG A 142 -6.73 8.98 -6.41
C ARG A 142 -7.42 8.13 -5.33
N ARG A 143 -8.28 8.75 -4.53
CA ARG A 143 -9.17 8.06 -3.59
C ARG A 143 -10.31 7.32 -4.31
N LEU A 144 -10.58 6.08 -3.90
CA LEU A 144 -11.67 5.24 -4.43
C LEU A 144 -12.89 5.15 -3.53
N THR A 145 -12.71 5.14 -2.21
CA THR A 145 -13.82 4.97 -1.25
C THR A 145 -13.99 6.21 -0.39
N SER A 146 -15.22 6.56 -0.03
CA SER A 146 -15.52 7.70 0.86
C SER A 146 -16.73 7.44 1.73
N GLY A 147 -16.79 8.11 2.89
CA GLY A 147 -17.91 8.02 3.83
C GLY A 147 -17.53 7.36 5.15
N ASP A 148 -18.50 7.23 6.05
CA ASP A 148 -18.29 6.89 7.47
C ASP A 148 -18.01 5.39 7.71
N PHE A 149 -16.90 4.88 7.18
CA PHE A 149 -16.46 3.50 7.37
C PHE A 149 -14.94 3.36 7.14
N SER A 150 -14.35 2.35 7.78
CA SER A 150 -12.95 1.99 7.57
C SER A 150 -12.83 0.70 6.76
N VAL A 151 -11.97 0.75 5.74
CA VAL A 151 -11.53 -0.41 4.96
C VAL A 151 -10.38 -1.08 5.68
N LEU A 152 -10.55 -2.36 6.00
CA LEU A 152 -9.59 -3.13 6.81
C LEU A 152 -8.70 -4.03 5.96
N SER A 153 -9.21 -4.48 4.82
CA SER A 153 -8.43 -5.27 3.87
C SER A 153 -8.89 -5.02 2.45
N LEU A 154 -7.93 -5.19 1.55
CA LEU A 154 -8.10 -5.02 0.12
C LEU A 154 -7.48 -6.23 -0.57
N ARG A 155 -8.14 -6.74 -1.60
CA ARG A 155 -7.55 -7.74 -2.50
C ARG A 155 -7.90 -7.41 -3.94
N MET A 156 -6.87 -7.31 -4.79
CA MET A 156 -7.04 -7.16 -6.22
C MET A 156 -7.26 -8.53 -6.88
N LEU A 157 -8.31 -8.66 -7.66
CA LEU A 157 -8.68 -9.89 -8.37
C LEU A 157 -8.70 -9.64 -9.88
N SER A 158 -8.22 -10.62 -10.63
CA SER A 158 -8.47 -10.70 -12.07
C SER A 158 -9.68 -11.61 -12.29
N ILE A 159 -10.79 -11.05 -12.78
CA ILE A 159 -11.89 -11.85 -13.29
C ILE A 159 -11.68 -12.00 -14.79
N ARG A 160 -11.34 -13.22 -15.20
CA ARG A 160 -11.53 -13.63 -16.59
C ARG A 160 -13.02 -13.87 -16.77
N SER A 161 -13.69 -13.00 -17.52
CA SER A 161 -15.05 -13.29 -17.95
C SER A 161 -14.99 -14.52 -18.85
N ARG A 162 -15.46 -15.68 -18.35
CA ARG A 162 -15.69 -16.82 -19.24
C ARG A 162 -16.82 -16.42 -20.17
N GLY A 163 -16.49 -16.07 -21.42
CA GLY A 163 -17.48 -15.99 -22.48
C GLY A 163 -18.24 -17.32 -22.51
N SER A 164 -19.58 -17.26 -22.53
CA SER A 164 -20.40 -18.45 -22.73
C SER A 164 -19.92 -19.21 -23.97
N PRO A 165 -19.97 -20.56 -23.98
CA PRO A 165 -19.68 -21.30 -25.19
C PRO A 165 -20.83 -21.06 -26.18
N HIS A 166 -20.69 -20.03 -27.02
CA HIS A 166 -21.51 -19.90 -28.21
C HIS A 166 -21.03 -20.95 -29.22
N THR A 167 -21.81 -22.01 -29.36
CA THR A 167 -21.76 -22.87 -30.55
C THR A 167 -22.18 -22.00 -31.74
N ASP A 168 -21.23 -21.56 -32.56
CA ASP A 168 -21.24 -21.73 -34.02
C ASP A 168 -20.26 -20.82 -34.79
N MET A 169 -19.48 -21.49 -35.65
CA MET A 169 -18.83 -21.07 -36.90
C MET A 169 -17.60 -20.13 -36.93
N PRO A 170 -16.72 -20.31 -37.95
CA PRO A 170 -15.39 -19.73 -37.99
C PRO A 170 -15.40 -18.42 -38.78
N CYS A 171 -15.40 -17.30 -38.07
CA CYS A 171 -14.97 -16.03 -38.63
C CYS A 171 -13.80 -15.51 -37.80
N SER A 172 -12.65 -15.39 -38.45
CA SER A 172 -11.40 -14.87 -37.90
C SER A 172 -11.58 -13.41 -37.47
N GLY A 173 -11.98 -13.21 -36.22
CA GLY A 173 -11.94 -11.94 -35.53
C GLY A 173 -11.23 -12.15 -34.20
N ARG A 174 -10.13 -11.43 -33.98
CA ARG A 174 -9.39 -11.46 -32.72
C ARG A 174 -10.31 -10.99 -31.59
N THR A 175 -10.87 -11.92 -30.82
CA THR A 175 -11.65 -11.60 -29.61
C THR A 175 -10.69 -11.10 -28.54
N SER A 176 -10.70 -9.79 -28.27
CA SER A 176 -10.07 -9.26 -27.07
C SER A 176 -10.93 -9.66 -25.86
N GLU A 177 -10.47 -10.64 -25.08
CA GLU A 177 -11.06 -10.92 -23.77
C GLU A 177 -10.87 -9.68 -22.88
N ALA A 178 -11.97 -9.00 -22.56
CA ALA A 178 -11.96 -7.93 -21.57
C ALA A 178 -11.78 -8.57 -20.19
N SER A 179 -10.55 -8.50 -19.66
CA SER A 179 -10.26 -8.85 -18.27
C SER A 179 -10.70 -7.68 -17.40
N THR A 180 -11.66 -7.91 -16.51
CA THR A 180 -12.08 -6.90 -15.53
C THR A 180 -11.28 -7.12 -14.25
N VAL A 181 -10.74 -6.03 -13.70
CA VAL A 181 -10.06 -6.04 -12.40
C VAL A 181 -11.07 -5.59 -11.36
N GLU A 182 -11.37 -6.47 -10.39
CA GLU A 182 -12.24 -6.14 -9.27
C GLU A 182 -11.44 -6.10 -7.97
N ALA A 183 -11.88 -5.25 -7.04
CA ALA A 183 -11.31 -5.17 -5.69
C ALA A 183 -12.28 -5.79 -4.69
N GLY A 184 -11.88 -6.87 -4.04
CA GLY A 184 -12.56 -7.37 -2.85
C GLY A 184 -12.18 -6.50 -1.65
N ILE A 185 -13.17 -5.89 -1.00
CA ILE A 185 -12.98 -4.97 0.13
C ILE A 185 -13.70 -5.51 1.36
N SER A 186 -13.01 -5.57 2.49
CA SER A 186 -13.66 -5.77 3.80
C SER A 186 -13.70 -4.45 4.55
N ALA A 187 -14.89 -4.05 5.01
CA ALA A 187 -15.10 -2.76 5.66
C ALA A 187 -15.91 -2.92 6.96
N ARG A 188 -15.64 -2.03 7.92
CA ARG A 188 -16.41 -1.91 9.17
C ARG A 188 -16.96 -0.50 9.28
N ARG A 189 -18.27 -0.38 9.56
CA ARG A 189 -18.92 0.89 9.90
C ARG A 189 -18.70 1.19 11.37
N THR A 190 -18.38 2.45 11.67
CA THR A 190 -18.32 2.94 13.05
C THR A 190 -19.72 3.44 13.42
N TYR A 191 -20.21 3.06 14.60
CA TYR A 191 -21.42 3.66 15.17
C TYR A 191 -20.99 4.46 16.38
N ALA A 192 -21.30 5.75 16.41
CA ALA A 192 -21.28 6.49 17.67
C ALA A 192 -22.49 6.02 18.47
N THR A 193 -22.27 5.41 19.64
CA THR A 193 -23.32 5.29 20.64
C THR A 193 -23.47 6.66 21.29
N GLU A 194 -24.52 7.40 20.93
CA GLU A 194 -24.97 8.52 21.76
C GLU A 194 -25.35 7.95 23.14
N GLU A 195 -24.61 8.31 24.18
CA GLU A 195 -25.08 8.11 25.55
C GLU A 195 -26.26 9.05 25.80
N ALA A 196 -27.37 8.47 26.29
CA ALA A 196 -28.64 9.14 26.57
C ALA A 196 -28.68 9.78 27.96
#